data_AF-A0A414CIG2-F1
#
_entry.id   AF-A0A414CIG2-F1
#
_cell.length_a   1.000
_cell.length_b   1.000
_cell.length_c   1.000
_cell.angle_alpha   90.00
_cell.angle_beta   90.00
_cell.angle_gamma   90.00
#
_symmetry.space_group_name_H-M   'P 1'
#
loop_
_entity.id
_entity.type
_entity.pdbx_description
1 polymer ?
#
loop_
_entity_poly.entity_id
_entity_poly.type
_entity_poly.pdbx_seq_one_letter_code
_entity_poly.pdbx_strand_id
1 'polypeptide(L)' 'MKLLYLRYGNTHSDFIIDASVIKMIVPVGSYQNASFIIYDQNDETYEFDHIYYHGELVRVYEMASVYNFLMDKEMFEVDR' A
#
# COMPACT_ATOMS: atom_id res chain seq x y z
N MET A 1 19.03 -4.10 -0.30
CA MET A 1 18.13 -3.73 0.81
C MET A 1 17.17 -2.66 0.29
N LYS A 2 15.86 -2.84 0.45
CA LYS A 2 14.86 -1.85 0.00
C LYS A 2 14.16 -1.33 1.24
N LEU A 3 14.39 -0.08 1.61
CA LEU A 3 13.82 0.50 2.82
C LEU A 3 12.52 1.24 2.48
N LEU A 4 11.49 1.04 3.30
CA LEU A 4 10.27 1.83 3.28
C LEU A 4 10.24 2.73 4.51
N TYR A 5 9.87 3.98 4.30
CA TYR A 5 9.54 4.91 5.37
C TYR A 5 8.03 4.89 5.56
N LEU A 6 7.61 4.57 6.78
CA LEU A 6 6.21 4.48 7.19
C LEU A 6 5.92 5.70 8.06
N ARG A 7 4.94 6.50 7.63
CA ARG A 7 4.47 7.65 8.37
C ARG A 7 3.09 7.38 8.92
N TYR A 8 2.97 7.53 10.22
CA TYR A 8 1.69 7.59 10.90
C TYR A 8 1.26 9.06 11.03
N GLY A 9 -0.04 9.33 11.06
CA GLY A 9 -0.56 10.64 11.43
C GLY A 9 -0.07 11.13 12.80
N ASN A 10 -0.57 12.27 13.24
CA ASN A 10 -0.06 13.07 14.38
C ASN A 10 0.03 12.36 15.76
N THR A 11 -0.33 11.09 15.87
CA THR A 11 -0.43 10.33 17.13
C THR A 11 0.63 9.26 17.34
N HIS A 12 1.46 8.92 16.33
CA HIS A 12 2.50 7.90 16.49
C HIS A 12 3.84 8.33 15.85
N SER A 13 4.91 7.62 16.23
CA SER A 13 6.25 7.82 15.69
C SER A 13 6.38 7.31 14.26
N ASP A 14 7.29 7.89 13.49
CA ASP A 14 7.65 7.37 12.17
C ASP A 14 8.60 6.17 12.28
N PHE A 15 8.55 5.26 11.31
CA PHE A 15 9.38 4.06 11.29
C PHE A 15 10.01 3.80 9.92
N ILE A 16 11.13 3.07 9.92
CA ILE A 16 11.77 2.54 8.71
C ILE A 16 11.75 1.02 8.81
N ILE A 17 11.29 0.35 7.75
CA ILE A 17 11.26 -1.12 7.65
C ILE A 17 12.01 -1.59 6.39
N ASP A 18 12.69 -2.73 6.50
CA ASP A 18 13.22 -3.43 5.32
C ASP A 18 12.09 -4.16 4.60
N ALA A 19 11.84 -3.81 3.34
CA ALA A 19 10.76 -4.39 2.56
C ALA A 19 10.92 -5.90 2.34
N SER A 20 12.13 -6.47 2.49
CA SER A 20 12.31 -7.92 2.37
C SER A 20 11.69 -8.72 3.51
N VAL A 21 11.41 -8.09 4.67
CA VAL A 21 10.74 -8.76 5.79
C VAL A 21 9.23 -8.68 5.71
N ILE A 22 8.68 -7.93 4.75
CA ILE A 22 7.24 -7.76 4.59
C ILE A 22 6.64 -9.00 3.94
N LYS A 23 5.63 -9.56 4.60
CA LYS A 23 4.81 -10.67 4.10
C LYS A 23 3.61 -10.14 3.31
N MET A 24 2.92 -9.13 3.84
CA MET A 24 1.73 -8.55 3.22
C MET A 24 1.50 -7.11 3.69
N ILE A 25 0.94 -6.29 2.81
CA ILE A 25 0.39 -4.95 3.13
C ILE A 25 -1.10 -4.96 2.81
N VAL A 26 -1.94 -4.58 3.76
CA VAL A 26 -3.40 -4.55 3.63
C VAL A 26 -3.93 -3.15 3.89
N PRO A 27 -4.73 -2.56 3.00
CA PRO A 27 -5.41 -1.30 3.29
C PRO A 27 -6.49 -1.52 4.36
N VAL A 28 -6.53 -0.64 5.35
CA VAL A 28 -7.57 -0.54 6.38
C VAL A 28 -8.19 0.85 6.31
N GLY A 29 -9.49 0.92 6.04
CA GLY A 29 -10.23 2.17 5.90
C GLY A 29 -10.69 2.45 4.47
N SER A 30 -11.36 3.59 4.28
CA SER A 30 -11.91 4.00 2.98
C SER A 30 -10.88 4.71 2.12
N TYR A 31 -11.06 4.65 0.79
CA TYR A 31 -10.12 5.09 -0.26
C TYR A 31 -9.44 6.47 -0.05
N GLN A 32 -10.08 7.40 0.67
CA GLN A 32 -9.54 8.76 0.89
C GLN A 32 -8.70 8.90 2.17
N ASN A 33 -8.80 7.96 3.12
CA ASN A 33 -8.07 7.93 4.39
C ASN A 33 -7.68 6.50 4.74
N ALA A 34 -7.17 5.73 3.76
CA ALA A 34 -6.76 4.36 4.01
C ALA A 34 -5.50 4.39 4.86
N SER A 35 -5.62 3.97 6.12
CA SER A 35 -4.48 3.46 6.87
C SER A 35 -4.11 2.08 6.28
N PHE A 36 -2.99 1.54 6.67
CA PHE A 36 -2.47 0.29 6.15
C PHE A 36 -1.90 -0.53 7.29
N ILE A 37 -2.06 -1.84 7.19
CA ILE A 37 -1.41 -2.80 8.08
C ILE A 37 -0.33 -3.55 7.28
N ILE A 38 0.90 -3.55 7.80
CA ILE A 38 1.97 -4.47 7.36
C ILE A 38 1.99 -5.66 8.32
N TYR A 39 1.98 -6.86 7.72
CA TYR A 39 2.38 -8.09 8.38
C TYR A 39 3.80 -8.43 7.93
N ASP A 40 4.71 -8.59 8.88
CA ASP A 40 6.07 -9.06 8.59
C ASP A 40 6.17 -10.60 8.65
N GLN A 41 7.36 -11.14 8.39
CA GLN A 41 7.63 -12.58 8.43
C GLN A 41 7.69 -13.16 9.85
N ASN A 42 7.76 -12.32 10.88
CA ASN A 42 7.77 -12.70 12.29
C ASN A 42 6.38 -12.56 12.95
N ASP A 43 5.35 -12.34 12.14
CA ASP A 43 3.97 -12.06 12.57
C ASP A 43 3.81 -10.76 13.40
N GLU A 44 4.77 -9.83 13.30
CA GLU A 44 4.63 -8.47 13.80
C GLU A 44 3.70 -7.65 12.89
N THR A 45 2.95 -6.74 13.51
CA THR A 45 1.92 -5.95 12.84
C THR A 45 2.18 -4.45 13.02
N TYR A 46 2.18 -3.71 11.92
CA TYR A 46 2.41 -2.26 11.92
C TYR A 46 1.27 -1.55 11.21
N GLU A 47 0.65 -0.57 11.85
CA GLU A 47 -0.32 0.32 11.24
C GLU A 47 0.36 1.63 10.79
N PHE A 48 -0.07 2.25 9.69
CA PHE A 48 0.46 3.53 9.20
C PHE A 48 -0.46 4.14 8.13
N ASP A 49 -0.33 5.44 7.87
CA ASP A 49 -1.20 6.15 6.91
C ASP A 49 -0.56 6.33 5.54
N HIS A 50 0.77 6.37 5.48
CA HIS A 50 1.50 6.63 4.24
C HIS A 50 2.76 5.76 4.13
N ILE A 51 3.03 5.28 2.91
CA ILE A 51 4.25 4.56 2.55
C ILE A 51 5.09 5.42 1.63
N TYR A 52 6.38 5.54 1.90
CA TYR A 52 7.32 6.20 1.01
C TYR A 52 8.45 5.25 0.60
N TYR A 53 8.83 5.30 -0.68
CA TYR A 53 9.99 4.62 -1.24
C TYR A 53 10.87 5.63 -1.97
N HIS A 54 12.14 5.74 -1.55
CA HIS A 54 13.08 6.75 -2.07
C HIS A 54 12.55 8.20 -2.01
N GLY A 55 11.79 8.54 -0.96
CA GLY A 55 11.21 9.88 -0.77
C GLY A 55 9.89 10.13 -1.52
N GLU A 56 9.48 9.20 -2.39
CA GLU A 56 8.24 9.31 -3.16
C GLU A 56 7.10 8.55 -2.47
N LEU A 57 5.90 9.15 -2.49
CA LEU A 57 4.69 8.53 -1.93
C LEU A 57 4.28 7.32 -2.79
N VAL A 58 4.24 6.15 -2.17
CA VAL A 58 3.76 4.91 -2.80
C VAL A 58 2.24 4.88 -2.71
N ARG A 59 1.57 4.81 -3.86
CA ARG A 59 0.13 4.60 -3.93
C ARG A 59 -0.18 3.11 -3.86
N VAL A 60 -1.04 2.74 -2.92
CA VAL A 60 -1.56 1.38 -2.78
C VAL A 60 -2.99 1.37 -3.31
N TYR A 61 -3.34 0.35 -4.08
CA TYR A 61 -4.65 0.21 -4.69
C TYR A 61 -5.31 -1.08 -4.20
N GLU A 62 -6.61 -1.02 -3.91
CA GLU A 62 -7.40 -2.21 -3.64
C GLU A 62 -7.45 -3.09 -4.90
N MET A 63 -7.22 -4.39 -4.75
CA MET A 63 -7.22 -5.34 -5.88
C MET A 63 -8.53 -5.30 -6.67
N ALA A 64 -9.68 -5.20 -6.00
CA ALA A 64 -10.98 -5.10 -6.68
C ALA A 64 -11.10 -3.81 -7.51
N SER A 65 -10.61 -2.68 -6.99
CA SER A 65 -10.58 -1.41 -7.71
C SER A 65 -9.66 -1.47 -8.94
N VAL A 66 -8.48 -2.09 -8.82
CA VAL A 66 -7.57 -2.32 -9.96
C VAL A 66 -8.21 -3.26 -10.98
N TYR A 67 -8.79 -4.37 -10.52
CA TYR A 67 -9.46 -5.34 -11.36
C TYR A 67 -10.59 -4.69 -12.16
N ASN A 68 -11.49 -3.97 -11.51
CA ASN A 68 -12.60 -3.27 -12.17
C ASN A 68 -12.08 -2.25 -13.19
N PHE A 69 -11.06 -1.46 -12.84
CA PHE A 69 -10.45 -0.51 -13.78
C PHE A 69 -9.85 -1.19 -15.02
N LEU A 70 -9.22 -2.35 -14.85
CA LEU A 70 -8.65 -3.12 -15.95
C LEU A 70 -9.74 -3.79 -16.80
N MET A 71 -10.81 -4.28 -16.17
CA MET A 71 -11.94 -4.92 -16.86
C MET A 71 -12.84 -3.91 -17.57
N ASP A 72 -13.07 -2.72 -16.99
CA ASP A 72 -13.73 -1.60 -17.68
C ASP A 72 -12.91 -1.14 -18.90
N LYS A 73 -11.58 -1.34 -18.88
CA LYS A 73 -10.69 -1.09 -20.01
C LYS A 73 -10.70 -2.17 -21.09
N GLU A 74 -11.38 -3.29 -20.93
CA GLU A 74 -11.68 -4.21 -22.05
C GLU A 74 -12.59 -3.57 -23.13
N MET A 75 -13.00 -2.31 -22.96
CA MET A 75 -13.55 -1.47 -24.04
C MET A 75 -12.51 -0.97 -25.07
N PHE A 76 -11.21 -1.23 -24.90
CA PHE A 76 -10.18 -0.81 -25.86
C PHE A 76 -9.43 -1.99 -26.47
N GLU A 77 -10.06 -2.58 -27.51
CA GLU A 77 -9.53 -3.29 -28.70
C GLU A 77 -10.61 -4.33 -29.12
N VAL A 78 -11.28 -4.29 -30.27
CA VAL A 78 -10.84 -3.93 -31.63
C VAL A 78 -12.07 -3.48 -32.44
N ASP A 79 -12.10 -2.22 -32.90
CA ASP A 79 -12.81 -1.90 -34.15
C ASP A 79 -12.11 -2.71 -35.25
N ARG A 80 -12.79 -3.76 -35.75
CA ARG A 80 -12.39 -4.53 -36.93
C ARG A 80 -12.89 -3.86 -38.20
#